data_AF-A0A6V7M3J8-F1
#
_entry.id   AF-A0A6V7M3J8-F1
#
_cell.length_a   1.000
_cell.length_b   1.000
_cell.length_c   1.000
_cell.angle_alpha   90.00
_cell.angle_beta   90.00
_cell.angle_gamma   90.00
#
_symmetry.space_group_name_H-M   'P 1'
#
loop_
_entity.id
_entity.type
_entity.pdbx_description
1 polymer ?
#
loop_
_entity_poly.entity_id
_entity_poly.type
_entity_poly.pdbx_seq_one_letter_code
_entity_poly.pdbx_strand_id
1 'polypeptide(L)'
;SQDDPYLLYATFHGGPNTYFISKDLMRQHKFLLEDPKLKHLFKLWQLTHQIFPTIRGGLQQSAISLQYPPVFAPLSQQDSNGWHLPCLEEHHYHQPNMYDPSTPWYCFRKDSSSITVAKTSNPLRRLPPKGRLQNLSKR
;
A
#
# COMPACT_ATOMS: atom_id res chain seq x y z
N SER A 1 29.70 -4.35 -4.34
CA SER A 1 30.73 -4.92 -3.46
C SER A 1 30.80 -6.43 -3.69
N GLN A 2 31.75 -7.17 -3.11
CA GLN A 2 31.80 -8.64 -3.24
C GLN A 2 30.91 -9.38 -2.21
N ASP A 3 30.53 -8.72 -1.11
CA ASP A 3 29.81 -9.36 0.01
C ASP A 3 28.29 -9.25 -0.09
N ASP A 4 27.79 -8.23 -0.81
CA ASP A 4 26.35 -7.98 -0.94
C ASP A 4 25.57 -9.19 -1.49
N PRO A 5 26.07 -9.97 -2.49
CA PRO A 5 25.35 -11.15 -2.98
C PRO A 5 25.13 -12.21 -1.91
N TYR A 6 26.11 -12.41 -1.00
CA TYR A 6 25.98 -13.37 0.09
C TYR A 6 24.96 -12.90 1.13
N LEU A 7 24.97 -11.61 1.47
CA LEU A 7 23.98 -11.01 2.36
C LEU A 7 22.55 -11.14 1.78
N LEU A 8 22.39 -10.80 0.50
CA LEU A 8 21.11 -10.92 -0.21
C LEU A 8 20.66 -12.38 -0.25
N TYR A 9 21.54 -13.29 -0.65
CA TYR A 9 21.23 -14.72 -0.71
C TYR A 9 20.81 -15.28 0.65
N ALA A 10 21.59 -15.00 1.71
CA ALA A 10 21.26 -15.46 3.07
C ALA A 10 19.90 -14.94 3.54
N THR A 11 19.59 -13.68 3.23
CA THR A 11 18.31 -13.06 3.61
C THR A 11 17.14 -13.67 2.84
N PHE A 12 17.28 -13.85 1.52
CA PHE A 12 16.24 -14.48 0.71
C PHE A 12 16.03 -15.94 1.07
N HIS A 13 17.11 -16.68 1.31
CA HIS A 13 17.06 -18.09 1.70
C HIS A 13 16.48 -18.27 3.12
N GLY A 14 16.68 -17.31 4.03
CA GLY A 14 16.08 -17.32 5.36
C GLY A 14 14.55 -17.20 5.35
N GLY A 15 13.99 -16.69 4.26
CA GLY A 15 12.55 -16.60 4.03
C GLY A 15 11.93 -15.24 4.39
N PRO A 16 10.59 -15.14 4.35
CA PRO A 16 9.88 -13.85 4.41
C PRO A 16 10.03 -13.06 5.71
N ASN A 17 10.47 -13.70 6.80
CA ASN A 17 10.61 -13.05 8.11
C ASN A 17 12.08 -12.71 8.44
N THR A 18 12.98 -12.83 7.47
CA THR A 18 14.42 -12.59 7.67
C THR A 18 14.78 -11.15 7.33
N TYR A 19 15.25 -10.42 8.33
CA TYR A 19 15.78 -9.08 8.17
C TYR A 19 17.29 -9.10 7.90
N PHE A 20 17.80 -8.02 7.32
CA PHE A 20 19.24 -7.79 7.21
C PHE A 20 19.61 -6.41 7.72
N ILE A 21 20.82 -6.29 8.28
CA ILE A 21 21.32 -5.03 8.84
C ILE A 21 22.36 -4.46 7.87
N SER A 22 22.10 -3.28 7.32
CA SER A 22 23.07 -2.58 6.45
C SER A 22 22.76 -1.10 6.34
N LYS A 23 23.79 -0.28 6.10
CA LYS A 23 23.65 1.13 5.69
C LYS A 23 23.62 1.30 4.17
N ASP A 24 24.00 0.28 3.40
CA ASP A 24 24.02 0.37 1.94
C ASP A 24 22.60 0.34 1.38
N LEU A 25 22.35 1.19 0.38
CA LEU A 25 21.10 1.23 -0.37
C LEU A 25 21.09 0.25 -1.55
N MET A 26 22.16 -0.54 -1.73
CA MET A 26 22.31 -1.59 -2.74
C MET A 26 22.12 -1.06 -4.16
N ARG A 27 22.62 0.15 -4.43
CA ARG A 27 22.35 0.91 -5.67
C ARG A 27 22.84 0.17 -6.91
N GLN A 28 24.01 -0.47 -6.81
CA GLN A 28 24.59 -1.25 -7.90
C GLN A 28 23.72 -2.48 -8.22
N HIS A 29 23.26 -3.22 -7.22
CA HIS A 29 22.42 -4.40 -7.42
C HIS A 29 21.06 -4.06 -8.02
N LYS A 30 20.44 -2.95 -7.59
CA LYS A 30 19.22 -2.43 -8.21
C LYS A 30 19.39 -2.09 -9.69
N PHE A 31 20.58 -1.60 -10.07
CA PHE A 31 20.87 -1.24 -11.46
C PHE A 31 21.01 -2.49 -12.34
N LEU A 32 21.56 -3.59 -11.79
CA LEU A 32 21.72 -4.87 -12.48
C LEU A 32 20.39 -5.61 -12.72
N LEU A 33 19.35 -5.34 -11.93
CA LEU A 33 18.01 -5.83 -12.24
C LEU A 33 17.54 -5.12 -13.50
N GLU A 34 17.33 -5.79 -14.63
CA GLU A 34 16.90 -5.10 -15.86
C GLU A 34 15.39 -4.81 -15.85
N ASP A 35 14.59 -5.77 -15.35
CA ASP A 35 13.13 -5.69 -15.30
C ASP A 35 12.64 -4.59 -14.33
N PRO A 36 11.88 -3.58 -14.80
CA PRO A 36 11.28 -2.56 -13.96
C PRO A 36 10.39 -3.11 -12.84
N LYS A 37 9.68 -4.22 -13.06
CA LYS A 37 8.86 -4.86 -12.03
C LYS A 37 9.71 -5.46 -10.93
N LEU A 38 10.80 -6.12 -11.31
CA LEU A 38 11.76 -6.69 -10.37
C LEU A 38 12.49 -5.60 -9.56
N LYS A 39 12.86 -4.48 -10.20
CA LYS A 39 13.37 -3.29 -9.50
C LYS A 39 12.39 -2.78 -8.46
N HIS A 40 11.11 -2.67 -8.82
CA HIS A 40 10.07 -2.22 -7.91
C HIS A 40 9.91 -3.18 -6.74
N LEU A 41 9.80 -4.49 -7.01
CA LEU A 41 9.70 -5.52 -5.98
C LEU A 41 10.91 -5.52 -5.04
N PHE A 42 12.13 -5.41 -5.57
CA PHE A 42 13.35 -5.32 -4.77
C PHE A 42 13.35 -4.06 -3.89
N LYS A 43 12.87 -2.92 -4.39
CA LYS A 43 12.75 -1.70 -3.60
C LYS A 43 11.80 -1.89 -2.42
N LEU A 44 10.64 -2.52 -2.65
CA LEU A 44 9.67 -2.82 -1.58
C LEU A 44 10.20 -3.84 -0.57
N TRP A 45 10.85 -4.88 -1.05
CA TRP A 45 11.50 -5.88 -0.21
C TRP A 45 12.56 -5.22 0.69
N GLN A 46 13.47 -4.44 0.11
CA GLN A 46 14.51 -3.74 0.87
C GLN A 46 13.89 -2.83 1.94
N LEU A 47 12.88 -2.06 1.58
CA LEU A 47 12.17 -1.15 2.48
C LEU A 47 11.58 -1.86 3.70
N THR A 48 11.13 -3.10 3.53
CA THR A 48 10.45 -3.90 4.56
C THR A 48 11.38 -4.85 5.31
N HIS A 49 12.61 -5.06 4.85
CA HIS A 49 13.54 -6.05 5.42
C HIS A 49 14.90 -5.45 5.85
N GLN A 50 15.22 -4.22 5.45
CA GLN A 50 16.47 -3.55 5.81
C GLN A 50 16.37 -2.83 7.16
N ILE A 51 17.18 -3.26 8.11
CA ILE A 51 17.39 -2.56 9.39
C ILE A 51 18.56 -1.60 9.21
N PHE A 52 18.34 -0.31 9.47
CA PHE A 52 19.38 0.71 9.40
C PHE A 52 20.05 0.89 10.77
N PRO A 53 21.36 0.59 10.91
CA PRO A 53 22.07 0.86 12.15
C PRO A 53 22.40 2.36 12.24
N THR A 54 21.98 2.99 13.32
CA THR A 54 22.20 4.41 13.63
C THR A 54 23.04 4.53 14.90
N ILE A 55 23.75 5.66 15.05
CA ILE A 55 24.47 5.99 16.28
C ILE A 55 23.67 7.08 16.98
N ARG A 56 23.30 6.83 18.24
CA ARG A 56 22.63 7.82 19.09
C ARG A 56 23.58 8.23 20.22
N GLY A 57 23.49 9.49 20.64
CA GLY A 57 24.28 10.05 21.74
C GLY A 57 25.45 10.91 21.29
N GLY A 58 26.10 11.55 22.27
CA GLY A 58 27.25 12.44 22.04
C GLY A 58 28.59 11.69 21.97
N LEU A 59 29.68 12.43 21.74
CA LEU A 59 31.04 11.90 21.56
C LEU A 59 31.52 10.98 22.70
N GLN A 60 30.98 11.12 23.91
CA GLN A 60 31.38 10.35 25.10
C GLN A 60 30.46 9.18 25.44
N GLN A 61 29.27 9.07 24.84
CA GLN A 61 28.31 7.99 25.08
C GLN A 61 27.55 7.69 23.78
N SER A 62 28.20 7.00 22.86
CA SER A 62 27.59 6.54 21.62
C SER A 62 26.95 5.16 21.83
N ALA A 63 25.66 5.05 21.57
CA ALA A 63 24.93 3.79 21.56
C ALA A 63 24.48 3.46 20.14
N ILE A 64 24.61 2.17 19.77
CA ILE A 64 24.07 1.67 18.50
C ILE A 64 22.57 1.50 18.66
N SER A 65 21.79 2.16 17.80
CA SER A 65 20.35 2.01 17.72
C SER A 65 19.97 1.44 16.37
N LEU A 66 19.09 0.44 16.36
CA LEU A 66 18.58 -0.17 15.15
C LEU A 66 17.26 0.48 14.76
N GLN A 67 17.21 1.05 13.56
CA GLN A 67 15.96 1.52 12.96
C GLN A 67 15.35 0.36 12.17
N TYR A 68 14.26 -0.17 12.69
CA TYR A 68 13.52 -1.26 12.04
C TYR A 68 12.68 -0.75 10.86
N PRO A 69 12.40 -1.61 9.87
CA PRO A 69 11.44 -1.34 8.81
C PRO A 69 10.07 -0.95 9.34
N PRO A 70 9.27 -0.19 8.56
CA PRO A 70 7.91 0.11 8.94
C PRO A 70 7.02 -1.13 8.98
N VAL A 71 6.06 -1.13 9.90
CA VAL A 71 5.06 -2.20 10.04
C VAL A 71 4.14 -2.27 8.80
N PHE A 72 3.93 -1.14 8.14
CA PHE A 72 3.16 -1.05 6.89
C PHE A 72 4.04 -0.46 5.78
N ALA A 73 3.90 -1.01 4.57
CA ALA A 73 4.60 -0.45 3.41
C ALA A 73 4.06 0.97 3.13
N PRO A 74 4.93 1.98 2.95
CA PRO A 74 4.54 3.35 2.65
C PRO A 74 4.18 3.49 1.17
N LEU A 75 3.17 2.75 0.76
CA LEU A 75 2.57 2.77 -0.57
C LEU A 75 1.11 3.17 -0.43
N SER A 76 0.53 3.61 -1.55
CA SER A 76 -0.91 3.77 -1.63
C SER A 76 -1.60 2.45 -1.33
N GLN A 77 -2.49 2.45 -0.35
CA GLN A 77 -3.20 1.28 0.16
C GLN A 77 -4.70 1.53 0.12
N GLN A 78 -5.47 0.46 -0.07
CA GLN A 78 -6.93 0.51 -0.01
C GLN A 78 -7.41 -0.52 1.01
N ASP A 79 -8.35 -0.13 1.86
CA ASP A 79 -9.08 -1.02 2.74
C ASP A 79 -10.59 -0.97 2.43
N SER A 80 -11.41 -1.62 3.27
CA SER A 80 -12.86 -1.64 3.09
C SER A 80 -13.55 -0.28 3.23
N ASN A 81 -12.87 0.70 3.83
CA ASN A 81 -13.41 1.99 4.21
C ASN A 81 -12.86 3.16 3.37
N GLY A 82 -11.77 2.95 2.64
CA GLY A 82 -11.15 4.04 1.90
C GLY A 82 -9.79 3.75 1.29
N TRP A 83 -9.20 4.83 0.82
CA TRP A 83 -7.85 4.90 0.27
C TRP A 83 -6.93 5.67 1.22
N HIS A 84 -5.69 5.18 1.36
CA HIS A 84 -4.62 5.79 2.13
C HIS A 84 -3.45 6.05 1.20
N LEU A 85 -3.02 7.30 1.04
CA LEU A 85 -1.91 7.69 0.17
C LEU A 85 -0.83 8.39 1.00
N PRO A 86 0.44 7.93 0.96
CA PRO A 86 1.55 8.65 1.57
C PRO A 86 1.73 10.03 0.91
N CYS A 87 1.88 11.08 1.71
CA CYS A 87 2.21 12.41 1.24
C CYS A 87 3.72 12.52 1.04
N LEU A 88 4.19 12.64 -0.20
CA LEU A 88 5.60 12.84 -0.46
C LEU A 88 5.90 14.34 -0.39
N GLU A 89 6.51 14.80 0.72
CA GLU A 89 7.03 16.17 0.78
C GLU A 89 8.23 16.32 -0.16
N GLU A 90 8.37 17.49 -0.80
CA GLU A 90 9.39 17.73 -1.84
C GLU A 90 10.83 17.52 -1.33
N HIS A 91 11.06 17.64 -0.02
CA HIS A 91 12.37 17.44 0.58
C HIS A 91 12.83 15.97 0.57
N HIS A 92 11.93 15.00 0.35
CA HIS A 92 12.26 13.56 0.30
C HIS A 92 12.70 13.07 -1.10
N TYR A 93 12.66 13.91 -2.14
CA TYR A 93 13.12 13.51 -3.49
C TYR A 93 14.61 13.11 -3.51
N HIS A 94 15.40 13.60 -2.57
CA HIS A 94 16.84 13.33 -2.50
C HIS A 94 17.20 12.00 -1.82
N GLN A 95 16.27 11.35 -1.12
CA GLN A 95 16.50 10.06 -0.44
C GLN A 95 15.31 9.08 -0.58
N PRO A 96 14.94 8.69 -1.82
CA PRO A 96 13.75 7.86 -2.10
C PRO A 96 13.80 6.43 -1.56
N ASN A 97 14.87 6.06 -0.85
CA ASN A 97 15.07 4.75 -0.21
C ASN A 97 15.07 4.83 1.32
N MET A 98 14.90 6.02 1.91
CA MET A 98 14.73 6.17 3.35
C MET A 98 13.26 6.43 3.63
N TYR A 99 12.61 5.50 4.33
CA TYR A 99 11.28 5.75 4.85
C TYR A 99 11.37 6.62 6.09
N ASP A 100 10.59 7.69 6.10
CA ASP A 100 10.37 8.49 7.29
C ASP A 100 9.01 8.11 7.91
N PRO A 101 8.99 7.55 9.13
CA PRO A 101 7.74 7.26 9.85
C PRO A 101 6.86 8.49 10.11
N SER A 102 7.44 9.69 10.04
CA SER A 102 6.71 10.95 10.23
C SER A 102 5.99 11.45 8.97
N THR A 103 6.15 10.79 7.82
CA THR A 103 5.50 11.17 6.57
C THR A 103 3.97 11.21 6.74
N PRO A 104 3.29 12.35 6.45
CA PRO A 104 1.84 12.45 6.57
C PRO A 104 1.12 11.59 5.53
N TRP A 105 -0.15 11.24 5.78
CA TRP A 105 -0.97 10.42 4.89
C TRP A 105 -2.29 11.11 4.56
N TYR A 106 -2.70 11.04 3.29
CA TYR A 106 -4.04 11.41 2.86
C TYR A 106 -4.96 10.20 2.95
N CYS A 107 -6.07 10.38 3.67
CA CYS A 107 -7.07 9.34 3.89
C CYS A 107 -8.38 9.75 3.24
N PHE A 108 -8.80 9.05 2.20
CA PHE A 108 -10.09 9.24 1.54
C PHE A 108 -11.06 8.18 2.03
N ARG A 109 -12.06 8.58 2.81
CA ARG A 109 -13.07 7.67 3.35
C ARG A 109 -14.41 7.90 2.66
N LYS A 110 -15.15 6.82 2.43
CA LYS A 110 -16.54 6.93 2.00
C LYS A 110 -17.39 7.24 3.23
N ASP A 111 -18.09 8.36 3.24
CA ASP A 111 -19.07 8.63 4.29
C ASP A 111 -20.17 7.55 4.25
N SER A 112 -20.24 6.74 5.31
CA SER A 112 -21.29 5.73 5.51
C SER A 112 -22.59 6.33 6.07
N SER A 113 -22.65 7.65 6.28
CA SER A 113 -23.79 8.40 6.83
C SER A 113 -24.91 8.71 5.82
N SER A 114 -24.93 8.07 4.64
CA SER A 114 -26.07 8.18 3.71
C SER A 114 -26.27 6.96 2.82
N ILE A 115 -26.25 5.75 3.40
CA ILE A 115 -27.03 4.64 2.83
C ILE A 115 -28.17 4.33 3.78
N THR A 116 -29.06 5.31 3.98
CA THR A 116 -30.47 4.96 4.14
C THR A 116 -30.88 4.40 2.80
N VAL A 117 -30.79 3.08 2.63
CA VAL A 117 -31.58 2.41 1.60
C VAL A 117 -33.01 2.81 1.93
N ALA A 118 -33.54 3.78 1.21
CA ALA A 118 -34.96 3.98 1.14
C ALA A 118 -35.49 2.60 0.72
N LYS A 119 -36.06 1.87 1.68
CA LYS A 119 -36.96 0.77 1.37
C LYS A 119 -38.05 1.42 0.54
N THR A 120 -37.89 1.41 -0.78
CA THR A 120 -38.96 1.69 -1.71
C THR A 120 -39.96 0.58 -1.46
N SER A 121 -40.93 0.88 -0.60
CA SER A 121 -42.19 0.19 -0.57
C SER A 121 -42.75 0.31 -1.97
N ASN A 122 -42.62 -0.79 -2.70
CA ASN A 122 -43.09 -0.98 -4.05
C ASN A 122 -44.62 -0.72 -4.06
N PRO A 123 -45.15 0.39 -4.60
CA PRO A 123 -46.56 0.46 -4.92
C PRO A 123 -46.64 -0.12 -6.33
N LEU A 124 -46.87 -1.43 -6.40
CA LEU A 124 -47.17 -2.11 -7.66
C LEU A 124 -48.17 -1.25 -8.44
N ARG A 125 -47.73 -0.86 -9.64
CA ARG A 125 -48.51 -0.13 -10.64
C ARG A 125 -49.93 -0.68 -10.69
N ARG A 126 -50.91 0.17 -10.40
CA ARG A 126 -52.30 -0.05 -10.81
C ARG A 126 -52.29 -0.15 -12.34
N LEU A 127 -52.52 -1.36 -12.85
CA LEU A 127 -52.92 -1.56 -14.24
C LEU A 127 -54.30 -0.92 -14.46
N PRO A 128 -54.55 -0.29 -15.62
CA PRO A 128 -55.87 0.25 -15.94
C PRO A 128 -56.88 -0.89 -16.15
N PRO A 129 -58.19 -0.63 -15.95
CA PRO A 129 -59.22 -1.66 -16.05
C PRO A 129 -59.37 -2.14 -17.49
N LYS A 130 -59.40 -3.47 -17.67
CA LYS A 130 -59.77 -4.09 -18.94
C LYS A 130 -61.24 -3.78 -19.24
N GLY A 131 -61.47 -2.92 -20.23
CA GLY A 131 -62.79 -2.75 -20.84
C GLY A 131 -63.26 -4.07 -21.45
N ARG A 132 -64.49 -4.47 -21.11
CA ARG A 132 -65.22 -5.58 -21.71
C ARG A 132 -66.18 -5.02 -22.77
N LEU A 133 -66.39 -5.84 -23.81
CA LEU A 133 -67.46 -5.81 -24.83
C LEU A 133 -67.14 -5.05 -26.13
N GLN A 134 -66.83 -5.84 -27.16
CA GLN A 134 -67.50 -5.68 -28.45
C GLN A 134 -68.01 -7.05 -28.92
N ASN A 135 -69.11 -6.96 -29.66
CA ASN A 135 -70.12 -7.98 -29.84
C ASN A 135 -69.83 -8.99 -30.95
N LEU A 136 -70.46 -10.15 -30.80
CA LEU A 136 -71.09 -10.97 -31.83
C LEU A 136 -71.37 -10.25 -33.16
N SER A 137 -71.03 -10.90 -34.29
CA SER A 137 -71.93 -11.11 -35.44
C SER A 137 -71.23 -11.59 -36.73
N LYS A 138 -71.74 -12.71 -37.29
CA LYS A 138 -71.71 -13.15 -38.72
C LYS A 138 -70.36 -13.68 -39.24
N ARG A 139 -70.22 -14.86 -39.88
CA ARG A 139 -71.13 -15.78 -40.59
C ARG A 139 -70.71 -17.22 -40.31
#